data_AF-A0A2L2Z1F7-F1
#
_entry.id   AF-A0A2L2Z1F7-F1
#
_cell.length_a   1.000
_cell.length_b   1.000
_cell.length_c   1.000
_cell.angle_alpha   90.00
_cell.angle_beta   90.00
_cell.angle_gamma   90.00
#
_symmetry.space_group_name_H-M   'P 1'
#
loop_
_entity.id
_entity.type
_entity.pdbx_description
1 polymer ?
#
loop_
_entity_poly.entity_id
_entity_poly.type
_entity_poly.pdbx_seq_one_letter_code
_entity_poly.pdbx_strand_id
1 'polypeptide(L)' 'TAPLFITAPPWWIIEPVDLKIRKGSNAMIQCKADGSPKVKVTWTKQSESHQTPVFMNLPSNIHVFEIGTLSISNAR' A
#
# COMPACT_ATOMS: atom_id res chain seq x y z
N THR A 1 -26.58 25.85 16.43
CA THR A 1 -25.28 25.99 15.74
C THR A 1 -25.05 24.78 14.86
N ALA A 2 -24.63 24.95 13.60
CA ALA A 2 -24.36 23.83 12.68
C ALA A 2 -22.86 23.47 12.68
N PRO A 3 -22.49 22.19 12.50
CA PRO A 3 -21.08 21.77 12.44
C PRO A 3 -20.43 22.10 11.09
N LEU A 4 -19.16 22.53 11.11
CA LEU A 4 -18.32 22.74 9.92
C LEU A 4 -17.49 21.48 9.66
N PHE A 5 -17.54 20.96 8.43
CA PHE A 5 -16.72 19.82 8.00
C PHE A 5 -15.63 20.29 7.04
N ILE A 6 -14.37 20.05 7.41
CA ILE A 6 -13.21 20.32 6.54
C ILE A 6 -12.76 18.99 5.94
N THR A 7 -12.93 18.85 4.62
CA THR A 7 -12.48 17.68 3.87
C THR A 7 -11.23 18.02 3.06
N ALA A 8 -10.35 17.04 2.94
CA ALA A 8 -9.15 17.14 2.12
C ALA A 8 -8.95 15.80 1.39
N PRO A 9 -8.67 15.82 0.08
CA PRO A 9 -8.47 14.60 -0.69
C PRO A 9 -7.23 13.85 -0.18
N PRO A 10 -7.04 12.57 -0.54
CA PRO A 10 -5.79 11.86 -0.28
C PRO A 10 -4.60 12.54 -0.97
N TRP A 11 -3.47 12.66 -0.28
CA TRP A 11 -2.18 13.03 -0.88
C TRP A 11 -1.05 12.15 -0.37
N TRP A 12 0.00 12.01 -1.17
CA TRP A 12 1.21 11.29 -0.78
C TRP A 12 2.05 12.14 0.18
N ILE A 13 2.39 11.57 1.33
CA ILE A 13 3.50 12.05 2.17
C ILE A 13 4.79 11.35 1.73
N ILE A 14 4.69 10.04 1.47
CA ILE A 14 5.75 9.22 0.89
C ILE A 14 5.13 8.48 -0.28
N GLU A 15 5.51 8.89 -1.48
CA GLU A 15 5.10 8.24 -2.72
C GLU A 15 5.90 6.94 -2.91
N PRO A 16 5.26 5.82 -3.27
CA PRO A 16 5.96 4.60 -3.58
C PRO A 16 6.82 4.75 -4.83
N VAL A 17 8.02 4.15 -4.79
CA VAL A 17 8.98 4.18 -5.90
C VAL A 17 9.11 2.79 -6.51
N ASP A 18 9.26 2.74 -7.83
CA ASP A 18 9.48 1.50 -8.56
C ASP A 18 10.81 0.84 -8.13
N LEU A 19 10.73 -0.44 -7.77
CA LEU A 19 11.89 -1.26 -7.40
C LEU A 19 12.06 -2.42 -8.36
N LYS A 20 13.30 -2.60 -8.85
CA LYS A 20 13.71 -3.79 -9.59
C LYS A 20 14.48 -4.73 -8.67
N ILE A 21 13.89 -5.88 -8.38
CA ILE A 21 14.44 -6.87 -7.46
C ILE A 21 14.72 -8.19 -8.17
N ARG A 22 15.68 -8.95 -7.65
CA ARG A 22 15.96 -10.30 -8.16
C ARG A 22 14.95 -11.30 -7.60
N LYS A 23 14.65 -12.35 -8.37
CA LYS A 23 13.87 -13.47 -7.85
C LYS A 23 14.55 -14.07 -6.61
N GLY A 24 13.75 -14.36 -5.59
CA GLY A 24 14.20 -14.85 -4.29
C GLY A 24 14.72 -13.77 -3.33
N SER A 25 14.83 -12.50 -3.77
CA SER A 25 15.24 -11.40 -2.90
C SER A 25 14.07 -10.76 -2.15
N ASN A 26 14.38 -10.00 -1.11
CA ASN A 26 13.40 -9.27 -0.32
C ASN A 26 13.28 -7.83 -0.83
N ALA A 27 12.08 -7.25 -0.71
CA ALA A 27 11.75 -5.92 -1.15
C ALA A 27 10.90 -5.18 -0.12
N MET A 28 11.06 -3.87 -0.05
CA MET A 28 10.27 -3.00 0.81
C MET A 28 9.88 -1.75 0.04
N ILE A 29 8.59 -1.56 -0.21
CA ILE A 29 8.03 -0.40 -0.89
C ILE A 29 7.41 0.51 0.17
N GLN A 30 8.11 1.60 0.47
CA GLN A 30 7.63 2.59 1.42
C GLN A 30 6.46 3.37 0.81
N CYS A 31 5.43 3.58 1.62
CA CYS A 31 4.27 4.37 1.25
C CYS A 31 3.67 5.00 2.50
N LYS A 32 3.24 6.26 2.37
CA LYS A 32 2.48 6.98 3.39
C LYS A 32 1.57 7.99 2.70
N ALA A 33 0.28 7.94 3.01
CA ALA A 33 -0.70 8.90 2.51
C ALA A 33 -1.47 9.53 3.68
N ASP A 34 -2.01 10.71 3.45
CA ASP A 34 -2.88 11.39 4.41
C ASP A 34 -4.06 12.05 3.71
N GLY A 35 -5.07 12.44 4.48
CA GLY A 35 -6.32 13.02 4.00
C GLY A 35 -7.30 13.27 5.14
N SER A 36 -8.37 14.03 4.85
CA SER A 36 -9.48 14.26 5.79
C SER A 36 -10.80 13.88 5.12
N PRO A 37 -11.46 12.78 5.54
CA PRO A 37 -11.14 11.89 6.66
C PRO A 37 -9.89 11.03 6.43
N LYS A 38 -9.38 10.42 7.51
CA LYS A 38 -8.14 9.62 7.47
C LYS A 38 -8.21 8.52 6.42
N VAL A 39 -7.21 8.50 5.54
CA VAL A 39 -7.14 7.55 4.43
C VAL A 39 -6.59 6.19 4.86
N LYS A 40 -7.04 5.14 4.18
CA LYS A 40 -6.50 3.78 4.32
C LYS A 40 -5.71 3.42 3.06
N VAL A 41 -4.43 3.08 3.23
CA VAL A 41 -3.58 2.61 2.14
C VAL A 41 -3.83 1.12 1.90
N THR A 42 -4.02 0.74 0.64
CA THR A 42 -4.19 -0.66 0.22
C THR A 42 -3.27 -0.98 -0.95
N TRP A 43 -2.83 -2.24 -1.01
CA TRP A 43 -2.00 -2.74 -2.09
C TRP A 43 -2.76 -3.76 -2.92
N THR A 44 -2.54 -3.71 -4.23
CA THR A 44 -3.01 -4.71 -5.19
C THR A 44 -1.82 -5.28 -5.94
N LYS A 45 -1.89 -6.58 -6.23
CA LYS A 45 -0.94 -7.21 -7.14
C LYS A 45 -1.61 -7.29 -8.51
N GLN A 46 -0.97 -6.71 -9.52
CA GLN A 46 -1.38 -6.93 -10.90
C GLN A 46 -0.98 -8.36 -11.28
N SER A 47 -1.97 -9.21 -11.54
CA SER A 47 -1.77 -10.51 -12.18
C SER A 47 -2.30 -10.43 -13.62
N GLU A 48 -1.81 -11.30 -14.50
CA GLU A 48 -2.18 -11.32 -15.92
C GLU A 48 -3.70 -11.43 -16.16
N SER A 49 -4.47 -11.92 -15.18
CA SER A 49 -5.91 -12.07 -15.30
C SER A 49 -6.73 -11.11 -14.45
N HIS A 50 -6.27 -10.68 -13.26
CA HIS A 50 -7.04 -9.79 -12.36
C HIS A 50 -6.17 -8.96 -11.41
N GLN A 51 -6.67 -7.79 -10.99
CA GLN A 51 -6.13 -7.05 -9.84
C GLN A 51 -6.65 -7.71 -8.56
N THR A 52 -5.77 -8.38 -7.81
CA THR A 52 -6.16 -9.02 -6.55
C THR A 52 -5.81 -8.11 -5.37
N PRO A 53 -6.80 -7.78 -4.51
CA PRO A 53 -6.54 -7.05 -3.28
C PRO A 53 -5.69 -7.90 -2.35
N VAL A 54 -4.50 -7.39 -2.01
CA VAL A 54 -3.49 -8.12 -1.25
C VAL A 54 -3.89 -8.26 0.23
N PHE A 55 -4.83 -7.43 0.70
CA PHE A 55 -5.27 -7.34 2.10
C PHE A 55 -6.21 -8.46 2.58
N MET A 56 -6.80 -9.26 1.69
CA MET A 56 -7.77 -10.30 2.10
C MET A 56 -7.20 -11.72 2.10
N ASN A 57 -6.12 -11.95 1.34
CA ASN A 57 -5.40 -13.24 1.26
C ASN A 57 -3.90 -12.98 1.04
N LEU A 58 -3.23 -12.46 2.07
CA LEU A 58 -1.78 -12.26 2.03
C LEU A 58 -1.09 -13.63 1.95
N PRO A 59 -0.30 -13.93 0.91
CA PRO A 59 0.62 -15.04 1.00
C PRO A 59 1.62 -14.73 2.14
N SER A 60 2.12 -15.77 2.82
CA SER A 60 2.99 -15.62 4.00
C SER A 60 4.25 -14.78 3.77
N ASN A 61 4.61 -14.55 2.50
CA ASN A 61 5.77 -13.78 2.11
C ASN A 61 5.45 -12.30 1.80
N ILE A 62 4.22 -11.83 2.01
CA ILE A 62 3.82 -10.44 1.81
C ILE A 62 3.20 -9.89 3.11
N HIS A 63 3.67 -8.73 3.54
CA HIS A 63 3.18 -8.03 4.72
C HIS A 63 2.93 -6.55 4.39
N VAL A 64 1.78 -6.03 4.83
CA VAL A 64 1.47 -4.59 4.76
C VAL A 64 1.50 -4.04 6.17
N PHE A 65 2.39 -3.08 6.42
CA PHE A 65 2.49 -2.41 7.71
C PHE A 65 1.38 -1.36 7.90
N GLU A 66 1.10 -1.01 9.14
CA GLU A 66 0.04 -0.07 9.56
C GLU A 66 0.09 1.29 8.83
N ILE A 67 1.29 1.76 8.50
CA ILE A 67 1.52 3.03 7.79
C ILE A 67 1.35 2.93 6.27
N GLY A 68 1.04 1.74 5.73
CA GLY A 68 0.86 1.50 4.30
C GLY A 68 2.10 0.97 3.58
N THR A 69 3.22 0.75 4.27
CA THR A 69 4.44 0.18 3.65
C THR A 69 4.26 -1.30 3.32
N LEU A 70 4.64 -1.71 2.11
CA LEU A 70 4.60 -3.09 1.64
C LEU A 70 5.97 -3.77 1.80
N SER A 71 5.99 -4.93 2.43
CA SER A 71 7.18 -5.79 2.53
C SER A 71 6.92 -7.12 1.84
N ILE A 72 7.82 -7.49 0.94
CA ILE A 72 7.78 -8.75 0.19
C ILE A 72 9.05 -9.51 0.53
N SER A 73 8.93 -10.67 1.16
CA SER A 73 10.03 -11.61 1.33
C SER A 73 10.04 -12.63 0.19
N ASN A 74 11.23 -13.08 -0.21
CA ASN A 74 11.44 -14.11 -1.24
C ASN A 74 10.53 -13.90 -2.47
N ALA A 75 10.72 -12.76 -3.15
CA ALA A 75 9.89 -12.37 -4.29
C ALA A 75 9.96 -13.44 -5.39
N ARG A 76 8.78 -13.87 -5.86
CA ARG A 76 8.66 -14.96 -6.85
C ARG A 76 8.56 -14.44 -8.28
#